data_AF-A0A8J8SWX8-F1
#
_entry.id   AF-A0A8J8SWX8-F1
#
_cell.length_a   1.000
_cell.length_b   1.000
_cell.length_c   1.000
_cell.angle_alpha   90.00
_cell.angle_beta   90.00
_cell.angle_gamma   90.00
#
_symmetry.space_group_name_H-M   'P 1'
#
loop_
_entity.id
_entity.type
_entity.pdbx_description
1 polymer ?
#
loop_
_entity_poly.entity_id
_entity_poly.type
_entity_poly.pdbx_seq_one_letter_code
_entity_poly.pdbx_strand_id
1 'polypeptide(L)'
;MGDSALQSERDVYFVLNNTNGDLHYQLKIFGTIFSDQKIEEINKNMVTLTGVSLGVIAIILMSGFVVIPLFGKIQNRILELMKLFFAIDMTVKRSIIGRIDAFLRAYYKTSQKRSLKRLRTSGSSLNEELEGDEGPSETILYQQRILAAQQAAIIEDEKTKKKQTQQRKFGKMAQAFGLNGKKKDGKINVESLERIEEEEVKNDKPNKGIKSKKKHQKKKKGKGVDLDEIEIEVQEGKTVKIKKKRTYEEDNTFDSPTEDSKHDEEDKETAMKHKLDEIQKAKLDAVFAKEQEVILEFSKYTNKRKIIQALFVVVLLSIMASYFLIKYLLSLSLFDKMSRSVDDLQIIFGRLACSQNVLNTYVESYFSTDLIQSSNPDFASLNTRIDDCMLTERDYQLNIINRPVTYLSDALDYIRLIEGGDLCNEYVNLTISYQQCLDISDQIRKQGLSTYYFNIMKSVKQMELDLSSAIREQGGINKTFVMGQLNSKIATYVDTLILVVLPTQSVIQTRALQSISDYFNNQQTLLSVIFAAYLTVTLLLAVYFVFSMYVKLRKEMLASNRLLYIIDFESLQEAERQIILKFLMNY
;
A
#
# COMPACT_ATOMS: atom_id res chain seq x y z
N MET A 1 -21.73 1.72 68.01
CA MET A 1 -20.44 2.26 68.48
C MET A 1 -19.40 1.31 67.96
N GLY A 2 -18.76 1.66 66.83
CA GLY A 2 -17.74 0.82 66.21
C GLY A 2 -16.46 0.92 67.03
N ASP A 3 -15.88 -0.22 67.37
CA ASP A 3 -14.58 -0.30 68.03
C ASP A 3 -13.55 0.40 67.14
N SER A 4 -13.09 1.56 67.58
CA SER A 4 -12.03 2.30 66.93
C SER A 4 -10.74 1.48 67.05
N ALA A 5 -9.96 1.38 65.97
CA ALA A 5 -8.71 0.62 65.96
C ALA A 5 -7.82 0.96 67.16
N LEU A 6 -7.24 -0.07 67.80
CA LEU A 6 -6.37 0.08 68.96
C LEU A 6 -5.16 0.94 68.61
N GLN A 7 -4.65 1.73 69.57
CA GLN A 7 -3.47 2.60 69.40
C GLN A 7 -2.29 1.83 68.77
N SER A 8 -2.07 0.58 69.21
CA SER A 8 -1.03 -0.30 68.67
C SER A 8 -1.25 -0.72 67.22
N GLU A 9 -2.50 -0.84 66.76
CA GLU A 9 -2.83 -1.13 65.36
C GLU A 9 -2.55 0.07 64.46
N ARG A 10 -2.76 1.29 64.98
CA ARG A 10 -2.42 2.54 64.29
C ARG A 10 -0.91 2.75 64.20
N ASP A 11 -0.18 2.45 65.27
CA ASP A 11 1.28 2.54 65.28
C ASP A 11 1.91 1.51 64.32
N VAL A 12 1.37 0.28 64.28
CA VAL A 12 1.76 -0.75 63.29
C VAL A 12 1.38 -0.32 61.87
N TYR A 13 0.22 0.33 61.68
CA TYR A 13 -0.15 0.92 60.40
C TYR A 13 0.84 2.00 59.95
N PHE A 14 1.30 2.90 60.82
CA PHE A 14 2.30 3.92 60.49
C PHE A 14 3.69 3.34 60.15
N VAL A 15 4.13 2.29 60.85
CA VAL A 15 5.38 1.57 60.53
C VAL A 15 5.25 0.85 59.17
N LEU A 16 4.12 0.18 58.92
CA LEU A 16 3.82 -0.40 57.61
C LEU A 16 3.68 0.68 56.51
N ASN A 17 3.19 1.89 56.83
CA ASN A 17 3.03 2.99 55.88
C ASN A 17 4.32 3.73 55.54
N ASN A 18 5.30 3.80 56.44
CA ASN A 18 6.66 4.22 56.06
C ASN A 18 7.28 3.23 55.05
N THR A 19 6.83 1.98 55.07
CA THR A 19 7.09 0.97 54.04
C THR A 19 6.26 1.21 52.76
N ASN A 20 5.19 2.01 52.79
CA ASN A 20 4.40 2.38 51.59
C ASN A 20 5.04 3.48 50.72
N GLY A 21 6.01 4.24 51.25
CA GLY A 21 6.93 4.98 50.38
C GLY A 21 7.69 4.04 49.45
N ASP A 22 8.06 2.86 49.96
CA ASP A 22 8.61 1.76 49.16
C ASP A 22 7.55 1.17 48.24
N LEU A 23 6.27 1.04 48.65
CA LEU A 23 5.21 0.58 47.75
C LEU A 23 5.01 1.52 46.54
N HIS A 24 5.03 2.84 46.72
CA HIS A 24 4.92 3.79 45.61
C HIS A 24 6.13 3.74 44.69
N TYR A 25 7.33 3.53 45.26
CA TYR A 25 8.56 3.27 44.53
C TYR A 25 8.49 1.93 43.76
N GLN A 26 7.97 0.87 44.38
CA GLN A 26 7.76 -0.46 43.81
C GLN A 26 6.69 -0.44 42.72
N LEU A 27 5.62 0.36 42.85
CA LEU A 27 4.59 0.56 41.81
C LEU A 27 5.16 1.31 40.61
N LYS A 28 5.98 2.34 40.85
CA LYS A 28 6.70 3.02 39.77
C LYS A 28 7.68 2.07 39.09
N ILE A 29 8.44 1.29 39.87
CA ILE A 29 9.34 0.25 39.37
C ILE A 29 8.58 -0.80 38.57
N PHE A 30 7.46 -1.30 39.09
CA PHE A 30 6.65 -2.30 38.41
C PHE A 30 6.08 -1.75 37.11
N GLY A 31 5.57 -0.52 37.11
CA GLY A 31 5.13 0.17 35.90
C GLY A 31 6.25 0.31 34.87
N THR A 32 7.46 0.68 35.31
CA THR A 32 8.64 0.75 34.43
C THR A 32 9.08 -0.63 33.94
N ILE A 33 9.14 -1.65 34.80
CA ILE A 33 9.53 -3.02 34.44
C ILE A 33 8.50 -3.63 33.48
N PHE A 34 7.21 -3.45 33.75
CA PHE A 34 6.14 -3.92 32.89
C PHE A 34 6.20 -3.23 31.52
N SER A 35 6.40 -1.91 31.50
CA SER A 35 6.61 -1.15 30.28
C SER A 35 7.84 -1.65 29.53
N ASP A 36 8.98 -1.81 30.21
CA ASP A 36 10.24 -2.26 29.63
C ASP A 36 10.14 -3.69 29.08
N GLN A 37 9.54 -4.61 29.83
CA GLN A 37 9.28 -5.99 29.39
C GLN A 37 8.39 -6.01 28.16
N LYS A 38 7.34 -5.18 28.13
CA LYS A 38 6.45 -5.12 26.98
C LYS A 38 7.08 -4.41 25.79
N ILE A 39 7.87 -3.36 26.00
CA ILE A 39 8.66 -2.70 24.96
C ILE A 39 9.68 -3.70 24.40
N GLU A 40 10.33 -4.51 25.24
CA GLU A 40 11.25 -5.55 24.83
C GLU A 40 10.54 -6.64 24.03
N GLU A 41 9.38 -7.11 24.48
CA GLU A 41 8.55 -8.10 23.78
C GLU A 41 8.11 -7.57 22.41
N ILE A 42 7.66 -6.32 22.35
CA ILE A 42 7.29 -5.63 21.11
C ILE A 42 8.50 -5.46 20.21
N ASN A 43 9.65 -5.02 20.73
CA ASN A 43 10.88 -4.86 19.96
C ASN A 43 11.36 -6.20 19.41
N LYS A 44 11.32 -7.27 20.20
CA LYS A 44 11.67 -8.63 19.75
C LYS A 44 10.73 -9.09 18.65
N ASN A 45 9.43 -8.85 18.78
CA ASN A 45 8.44 -9.15 17.75
C ASN A 45 8.67 -8.29 16.50
N MET A 46 8.91 -6.99 16.65
CA MET A 46 9.26 -6.06 15.56
C MET A 46 10.51 -6.49 14.82
N VAL A 47 11.57 -6.86 15.52
CA VAL A 47 12.84 -7.33 14.93
C VAL A 47 12.61 -8.63 14.17
N THR A 48 11.90 -9.59 14.76
CA THR A 48 11.57 -10.87 14.10
C THR A 48 10.76 -10.63 12.83
N LEU A 49 9.75 -9.77 12.93
CA LEU A 49 8.87 -9.41 11.85
C LEU A 49 9.59 -8.66 10.74
N THR A 50 10.48 -7.74 11.10
CA THR A 50 11.34 -6.98 10.17
C THR A 50 12.33 -7.92 9.49
N GLY A 51 12.92 -8.87 10.23
CA GLY A 51 13.79 -9.91 9.69
C GLY A 51 13.09 -10.78 8.65
N VAL A 52 11.88 -11.27 8.95
CA VAL A 52 11.06 -12.03 7.98
C VAL A 52 10.71 -11.16 6.77
N SER A 53 10.34 -9.89 7.00
CA SER A 53 10.01 -8.94 5.94
C SER A 53 11.19 -8.70 4.99
N LEU A 54 12.38 -8.44 5.54
CA LEU A 54 13.63 -8.29 4.79
C LEU A 54 13.98 -9.58 4.04
N GLY A 55 13.75 -10.74 4.66
CA GLY A 55 13.92 -12.04 4.00
C GLY A 55 13.02 -12.19 2.77
N VAL A 56 11.74 -11.82 2.88
CA VAL A 56 10.80 -11.84 1.75
C VAL A 56 11.21 -10.84 0.67
N ILE A 57 11.59 -9.62 1.04
CA ILE A 57 12.09 -8.62 0.08
C ILE A 57 13.33 -9.14 -0.64
N ALA A 58 14.27 -9.74 0.08
CA ALA A 58 15.48 -10.33 -0.49
C ALA A 58 15.16 -11.47 -1.47
N ILE A 59 14.22 -12.36 -1.13
CA ILE A 59 13.76 -13.43 -2.03
C ILE A 59 13.12 -12.83 -3.29
N ILE A 60 12.28 -11.81 -3.16
CA ILE A 60 11.64 -11.16 -4.30
C ILE A 60 12.71 -10.50 -5.19
N LEU A 61 13.65 -9.75 -4.61
CA LEU A 61 14.74 -9.12 -5.36
C LEU A 61 15.62 -10.16 -6.05
N MET A 62 16.03 -11.22 -5.35
CA MET A 62 16.80 -12.33 -5.91
C MET A 62 16.04 -13.01 -7.06
N SER A 63 14.73 -13.23 -6.88
CA SER A 63 13.90 -13.80 -7.95
C SER A 63 13.86 -12.87 -9.17
N GLY A 64 13.72 -11.55 -8.99
CA GLY A 64 13.79 -10.57 -10.06
C GLY A 64 15.15 -10.58 -10.77
N PHE A 65 16.25 -10.62 -10.01
CA PHE A 65 17.61 -10.67 -10.53
C PHE A 65 17.91 -11.93 -11.34
N VAL A 66 17.31 -13.07 -11.01
CA VAL A 66 17.46 -14.31 -11.80
C VAL A 66 16.54 -14.29 -13.02
N VAL A 67 15.29 -13.87 -12.82
CA VAL A 67 14.22 -13.97 -13.82
C VAL A 67 14.40 -12.98 -14.98
N ILE A 68 14.76 -11.72 -14.69
CA ILE A 68 14.94 -10.67 -15.70
C ILE A 68 16.01 -11.04 -16.76
N PRO A 69 17.24 -11.43 -16.40
CA PRO A 69 18.26 -11.78 -17.38
C PRO A 69 17.94 -13.09 -18.13
N LEU A 70 17.29 -14.06 -17.49
CA LEU A 70 16.80 -15.27 -18.18
C LEU A 70 15.81 -14.91 -19.29
N PHE A 71 14.85 -14.04 -18.99
CA PHE A 71 13.90 -13.56 -19.99
C PHE A 71 14.58 -12.74 -21.09
N GLY A 72 15.56 -11.90 -20.71
CA GLY A 72 16.38 -11.14 -21.64
C GLY A 72 17.12 -12.03 -22.63
N LYS A 73 17.77 -13.10 -22.15
CA LYS A 73 18.45 -14.10 -23.00
C LYS A 73 17.49 -14.79 -23.96
N ILE A 74 16.32 -15.21 -23.49
CA ILE A 74 15.35 -15.92 -24.34
C ILE A 74 14.77 -15.01 -25.42
N GLN A 75 14.46 -13.75 -25.08
CA GLN A 75 14.02 -12.79 -26.09
C GLN A 75 15.12 -12.45 -27.09
N ASN A 76 16.38 -12.34 -26.65
CA ASN A 76 17.51 -12.13 -27.56
C ASN A 76 17.68 -13.32 -28.51
N ARG A 77 17.57 -14.56 -28.02
CA ARG A 77 17.57 -15.78 -28.85
C ARG A 77 16.46 -15.73 -29.91
N ILE A 78 15.23 -15.38 -29.53
CA ILE A 78 14.10 -15.26 -30.46
C ILE A 78 14.39 -14.18 -31.52
N LEU A 79 14.97 -13.05 -31.11
CA LEU A 79 15.29 -11.93 -31.99
C LEU A 79 16.41 -12.29 -32.97
N GLU A 80 17.45 -13.00 -32.54
CA GLU A 80 18.51 -13.52 -33.40
C GLU A 80 17.97 -14.55 -34.40
N LEU A 81 17.10 -15.45 -33.95
CA LEU A 81 16.47 -16.46 -34.81
C LEU A 81 15.55 -15.81 -35.86
N MET A 82 14.86 -14.73 -35.50
CA MET A 82 14.10 -13.91 -36.43
C MET A 82 14.99 -13.19 -37.44
N LYS A 83 16.12 -12.60 -37.01
CA LYS A 83 17.10 -12.00 -37.91
C LYS A 83 17.65 -13.02 -38.90
N LEU A 84 17.97 -14.22 -38.42
CA LEU A 84 18.41 -15.36 -39.22
C LEU A 84 17.34 -15.74 -40.25
N PHE A 85 16.08 -15.87 -39.82
CA PHE A 85 14.96 -16.16 -40.70
C PHE A 85 14.76 -15.08 -41.77
N PHE A 86 14.92 -13.80 -41.41
CA PHE A 86 14.84 -12.70 -42.37
C PHE A 86 16.05 -12.62 -43.30
N ALA A 87 17.21 -13.16 -42.92
CA ALA A 87 18.38 -13.21 -43.79
C ALA A 87 18.30 -14.29 -44.88
N ILE A 88 17.46 -15.32 -44.71
CA ILE A 88 17.27 -16.40 -45.70
C ILE A 88 16.66 -15.85 -46.99
N ASP A 89 17.15 -16.34 -48.14
CA ASP A 89 16.70 -15.94 -49.46
C ASP A 89 15.17 -16.08 -49.66
N MET A 90 14.58 -15.12 -50.36
CA MET A 90 13.13 -14.98 -50.56
C MET A 90 12.53 -16.16 -51.32
N THR A 91 13.31 -16.80 -52.17
CA THR A 91 12.96 -18.00 -52.94
C THR A 91 12.70 -19.20 -52.00
N VAL A 92 13.62 -19.41 -51.06
CA VAL A 92 13.53 -20.44 -50.02
C VAL A 92 12.38 -20.14 -49.05
N LYS A 93 12.21 -18.87 -48.64
CA LYS A 93 11.05 -18.45 -47.82
C LYS A 93 9.71 -18.80 -48.48
N ARG A 94 9.52 -18.51 -49.78
CA ARG A 94 8.27 -18.85 -50.49
C ARG A 94 8.06 -20.35 -50.60
N SER A 95 9.12 -21.12 -50.82
CA SER A 95 9.06 -22.59 -50.83
C SER A 95 8.57 -23.12 -49.47
N ILE A 96 9.14 -22.62 -48.37
CA ILE A 96 8.76 -22.97 -47.01
C ILE A 96 7.30 -22.59 -46.73
N ILE A 97 6.89 -21.36 -47.03
CA ILE A 97 5.50 -20.89 -46.86
C ILE A 97 4.53 -21.77 -47.67
N GLY A 98 4.88 -22.11 -48.92
CA GLY A 98 4.08 -22.98 -49.77
C GLY A 98 3.91 -24.38 -49.18
N ARG A 99 4.96 -24.97 -48.60
CA ARG A 99 4.90 -26.27 -47.91
C ARG A 99 4.04 -26.20 -46.64
N ILE A 100 4.15 -25.13 -45.86
CA ILE A 100 3.31 -24.91 -44.68
C ILE A 100 1.83 -24.80 -45.07
N ASP A 101 1.51 -24.02 -46.10
CA ASP A 101 0.13 -23.88 -46.59
C ASP A 101 -0.43 -25.18 -47.16
N ALA A 102 0.41 -25.99 -47.82
CA ALA A 102 0.02 -27.32 -48.29
C ALA A 102 -0.27 -28.26 -47.11
N PHE A 103 0.58 -28.25 -46.09
CA PHE A 103 0.40 -29.03 -44.87
C PHE A 103 -0.84 -28.61 -44.08
N LEU A 104 -1.06 -27.32 -43.87
CA LEU A 104 -2.25 -26.81 -43.19
C LEU A 104 -3.53 -27.20 -43.94
N ARG A 105 -3.55 -27.07 -45.26
CA ARG A 105 -4.69 -27.53 -46.09
C ARG A 105 -4.94 -29.03 -45.95
N ALA A 106 -3.89 -29.85 -45.94
CA ALA A 106 -4.02 -31.29 -45.72
C ALA A 106 -4.51 -31.62 -44.30
N TYR A 107 -4.00 -30.93 -43.27
CA TYR A 107 -4.39 -31.12 -41.88
C TYR A 107 -5.87 -30.76 -41.66
N TYR A 108 -6.32 -29.59 -42.13
CA TYR A 108 -7.72 -29.18 -42.02
C TYR A 108 -8.65 -30.15 -42.76
N LYS A 109 -8.27 -30.59 -43.97
CA LYS A 109 -9.04 -31.59 -44.73
C LYS A 109 -9.14 -32.94 -44.01
N THR A 110 -8.10 -33.33 -43.27
CA THR A 110 -8.06 -34.58 -42.49
C THR A 110 -8.85 -34.47 -41.18
N SER A 111 -8.73 -33.34 -40.48
CA SER A 111 -9.52 -33.03 -39.28
C SER A 111 -11.01 -32.98 -39.59
N GLN A 112 -11.38 -32.32 -40.69
CA GLN A 112 -12.76 -32.23 -41.16
C GLN A 112 -13.30 -33.60 -41.60
N LYS A 113 -12.48 -34.46 -42.22
CA LYS A 113 -12.85 -35.87 -42.50
C LYS A 113 -13.06 -36.69 -41.22
N ARG A 114 -12.26 -36.47 -40.17
CA ARG A 114 -12.42 -37.17 -38.88
C ARG A 114 -13.69 -36.72 -38.14
N SER A 115 -14.03 -35.44 -38.15
CA SER A 115 -15.30 -34.96 -37.60
C SER A 115 -16.50 -35.46 -38.40
N LEU A 116 -16.42 -35.49 -39.75
CA LEU A 116 -17.46 -36.08 -40.60
C LEU A 116 -17.61 -37.59 -40.40
N LYS A 117 -16.50 -38.33 -40.21
CA LYS A 117 -16.54 -39.77 -39.95
C LYS A 117 -17.16 -40.08 -38.58
N ARG A 118 -16.92 -39.25 -37.56
CA ARG A 118 -17.59 -39.35 -36.25
C ARG A 118 -19.09 -39.08 -36.35
N LEU A 119 -19.50 -38.04 -37.10
CA LEU A 119 -20.92 -37.78 -37.37
C LEU A 119 -21.60 -38.94 -38.11
N ARG A 120 -20.89 -39.58 -39.05
CA ARG A 120 -21.43 -40.70 -39.85
C ARG A 120 -21.47 -42.03 -39.08
N THR A 121 -20.59 -42.22 -38.10
CA THR A 121 -20.60 -43.41 -37.23
C THR A 121 -21.61 -43.27 -36.08
N SER A 122 -21.83 -42.06 -35.55
CA SER A 122 -22.94 -41.80 -34.61
C SER A 122 -24.33 -41.90 -35.26
N GLY A 123 -24.44 -41.70 -36.58
CA GLY A 123 -25.73 -41.82 -37.29
C GLY A 123 -26.09 -43.24 -37.75
N SER A 124 -25.18 -44.22 -37.62
CA SER A 124 -25.40 -45.60 -38.06
C SER A 124 -25.69 -46.57 -36.92
N SER A 125 -25.66 -46.12 -35.66
CA SER A 125 -25.97 -46.92 -34.47
C SER A 125 -27.27 -46.47 -33.79
N LEU A 126 -28.19 -45.86 -34.53
CA LEU A 126 -29.44 -45.29 -34.01
C LEU A 126 -30.70 -46.09 -34.38
N ASN A 127 -30.52 -47.35 -34.85
CA ASN A 127 -31.62 -48.26 -35.18
C ASN A 127 -31.61 -49.58 -34.39
N GLU A 128 -30.79 -49.71 -33.35
CA GLU A 128 -30.80 -50.88 -32.48
C GLU A 128 -30.51 -50.42 -31.05
N GLU A 129 -31.35 -50.85 -30.10
CA GLU A 129 -31.39 -50.47 -28.68
C GLU A 129 -32.09 -49.13 -28.35
N LEU A 130 -33.42 -49.20 -28.46
CA LEU A 130 -34.33 -48.48 -27.58
C LEU A 130 -34.50 -49.32 -26.31
N GLU A 131 -33.91 -48.87 -25.19
CA GLU A 131 -34.37 -48.99 -23.79
C GLU A 131 -33.16 -48.88 -22.83
N GLY A 132 -33.14 -47.84 -21.99
CA GLY A 132 -32.21 -47.78 -20.85
C GLY A 132 -31.50 -46.45 -20.62
N ASP A 133 -32.28 -45.47 -20.16
CA ASP A 133 -31.99 -44.43 -19.17
C ASP A 133 -30.62 -43.69 -19.05
N GLU A 134 -30.78 -42.37 -18.86
CA GLU A 134 -29.87 -41.32 -18.34
C GLU A 134 -28.62 -40.88 -19.13
N GLY A 135 -28.81 -39.84 -19.94
CA GLY A 135 -27.82 -38.74 -20.07
C GLY A 135 -27.81 -37.97 -21.41
N PRO A 136 -28.68 -36.96 -21.64
CA PRO A 136 -28.58 -36.11 -22.81
C PRO A 136 -27.74 -34.87 -22.48
N SER A 137 -26.45 -34.83 -22.82
CA SER A 137 -25.68 -33.57 -22.61
C SER A 137 -24.63 -33.17 -23.64
N GLU A 138 -24.13 -34.02 -24.54
CA GLU A 138 -23.11 -33.56 -25.50
C GLU A 138 -23.67 -33.07 -26.84
N THR A 139 -24.74 -33.70 -27.34
CA THR A 139 -25.31 -33.34 -28.65
C THR A 139 -26.01 -31.98 -28.63
N ILE A 140 -26.71 -31.68 -27.52
CA ILE A 140 -27.36 -30.37 -27.31
C ILE A 140 -26.31 -29.26 -27.14
N LEU A 141 -25.22 -29.52 -26.41
CA LEU A 141 -24.14 -28.56 -26.19
C LEU A 141 -23.38 -28.23 -27.49
N TYR A 142 -23.21 -29.21 -28.37
CA TYR A 142 -22.59 -29.01 -29.67
C TYR A 142 -23.48 -28.20 -30.62
N GLN A 143 -24.78 -28.51 -30.67
CA GLN A 143 -25.74 -27.77 -31.48
C GLN A 143 -25.89 -26.32 -30.99
N GLN A 144 -25.83 -26.12 -29.67
CA GLN A 144 -25.85 -24.80 -29.04
C GLN A 144 -24.56 -23.99 -29.30
N ARG A 145 -23.38 -24.64 -29.40
CA ARG A 145 -22.13 -23.97 -29.81
C ARG A 145 -22.14 -23.54 -31.28
N ILE A 146 -22.75 -24.32 -32.17
CA ILE A 146 -22.89 -23.94 -33.59
C ILE A 146 -23.85 -22.75 -33.73
N LEU A 147 -24.97 -22.77 -33.01
CA LEU A 147 -25.93 -21.66 -32.97
C LEU A 147 -25.31 -20.38 -32.39
N ALA A 148 -24.52 -20.49 -31.31
CA ALA A 148 -23.81 -19.35 -30.72
C ALA A 148 -22.74 -18.77 -31.66
N ALA A 149 -22.01 -19.61 -32.39
CA ALA A 149 -21.04 -19.15 -33.38
C ALA A 149 -21.70 -18.46 -34.59
N GLN A 150 -22.86 -18.96 -35.04
CA GLN A 150 -23.65 -18.31 -36.09
C GLN A 150 -24.21 -16.96 -35.62
N GLN A 151 -24.73 -16.87 -34.40
CA GLN A 151 -25.20 -15.61 -33.82
C GLN A 151 -24.07 -14.60 -33.66
N ALA A 152 -22.88 -15.02 -33.21
CA ALA A 152 -21.71 -14.14 -33.10
C ALA A 152 -21.27 -13.57 -34.46
N ALA A 153 -21.29 -14.39 -35.52
CA ALA A 153 -20.99 -13.94 -36.88
C ALA A 153 -22.02 -12.94 -37.43
N ILE A 154 -23.31 -13.15 -37.14
CA ILE A 154 -24.38 -12.21 -37.51
C ILE A 154 -24.20 -10.87 -36.77
N ILE A 155 -23.83 -10.90 -35.48
CA ILE A 155 -23.58 -9.70 -34.68
C ILE A 155 -22.35 -8.93 -35.18
N GLU A 156 -21.29 -9.61 -35.60
CA GLU A 156 -20.13 -8.94 -36.22
C GLU A 156 -20.48 -8.30 -37.56
N ASP A 157 -21.26 -8.99 -38.42
CA ASP A 157 -21.70 -8.44 -39.71
C ASP A 157 -22.60 -7.20 -39.54
N GLU A 158 -23.49 -7.21 -38.53
CA GLU A 158 -24.27 -6.02 -38.16
C GLU A 158 -23.41 -4.87 -37.63
N LYS A 159 -22.38 -5.15 -36.83
CA LYS A 159 -21.44 -4.11 -36.34
C LYS A 159 -20.66 -3.49 -37.49
N THR A 160 -20.24 -4.27 -38.49
CA THR A 160 -19.59 -3.75 -39.70
C THR A 160 -20.55 -2.94 -40.58
N LYS A 161 -21.81 -3.38 -40.74
CA LYS A 161 -22.84 -2.62 -41.46
C LYS A 161 -23.19 -1.30 -40.75
N LYS A 162 -23.27 -1.28 -39.42
CA LYS A 162 -23.48 -0.06 -38.63
C LYS A 162 -22.30 0.91 -38.77
N LYS A 163 -21.05 0.43 -38.72
CA LYS A 163 -19.85 1.27 -38.97
C LYS A 163 -19.81 1.85 -40.39
N GLN A 164 -20.15 1.07 -41.43
CA GLN A 164 -20.26 1.59 -42.80
C GLN A 164 -21.40 2.60 -42.95
N THR A 165 -22.53 2.40 -42.27
CA THR A 165 -23.66 3.33 -42.30
C THR A 165 -23.33 4.63 -41.57
N GLN A 166 -22.58 4.56 -40.47
CA GLN A 166 -22.11 5.73 -39.72
C GLN A 166 -21.05 6.51 -40.50
N GLN A 167 -20.10 5.83 -41.17
CA GLN A 167 -19.14 6.47 -42.10
C GLN A 167 -19.84 7.11 -43.30
N ARG A 168 -20.90 6.50 -43.85
CA ARG A 168 -21.72 7.11 -44.90
C ARG A 168 -22.50 8.33 -44.41
N LYS A 169 -23.00 8.31 -43.17
CA LYS A 169 -23.65 9.49 -42.55
C LYS A 169 -22.65 10.62 -42.29
N PHE A 170 -21.44 10.32 -41.81
CA PHE A 170 -20.36 11.31 -41.66
C PHE A 170 -19.87 11.87 -43.00
N GLY A 171 -19.75 11.03 -44.04
CA GLY A 171 -19.41 11.48 -45.39
C GLY A 171 -20.46 12.41 -46.00
N LYS A 172 -21.75 12.11 -45.82
CA LYS A 172 -22.85 12.98 -46.27
C LYS A 172 -22.96 14.28 -45.45
N MET A 173 -22.67 14.22 -44.16
CA MET A 173 -22.64 15.41 -43.28
C MET A 173 -21.47 16.33 -43.65
N ALA A 174 -20.27 15.80 -43.89
CA ALA A 174 -19.12 16.57 -44.38
C ALA A 174 -19.37 17.22 -45.76
N GLN A 175 -20.18 16.57 -46.61
CA GLN A 175 -20.62 17.12 -47.90
C GLN A 175 -21.68 18.22 -47.75
N ALA A 176 -22.58 18.10 -46.77
CA ALA A 176 -23.57 19.13 -46.43
C ALA A 176 -22.95 20.37 -45.75
N PHE A 177 -21.80 20.22 -45.07
CA PHE A 177 -21.04 21.33 -44.49
C PHE A 177 -20.06 22.02 -45.46
N GLY A 178 -20.16 21.75 -46.78
CA GLY A 178 -19.44 22.53 -47.79
C GLY A 178 -17.92 22.41 -47.77
N LEU A 179 -17.35 21.35 -47.17
CA LEU A 179 -15.91 21.11 -47.16
C LEU A 179 -15.45 20.40 -48.44
N ASN A 180 -15.66 21.07 -49.58
CA ASN A 180 -14.94 20.78 -50.82
C ASN A 180 -14.13 22.04 -51.19
N GLY A 181 -12.87 22.08 -50.75
CA GLY A 181 -12.01 23.22 -51.04
C GLY A 181 -10.57 23.04 -50.60
N LYS A 182 -9.74 22.53 -51.52
CA LYS A 182 -8.30 22.79 -51.69
C LYS A 182 -7.34 22.52 -50.51
N LYS A 183 -6.53 21.48 -50.72
CA LYS A 183 -5.25 21.18 -50.05
C LYS A 183 -4.33 22.42 -49.97
N LYS A 184 -3.78 22.69 -48.79
CA LYS A 184 -2.32 22.85 -48.55
C LYS A 184 -2.01 23.03 -47.05
N ASP A 185 -1.20 22.09 -46.55
CA ASP A 185 -0.21 22.11 -45.48
C ASP A 185 -0.44 23.00 -44.24
N GLY A 186 -0.76 22.33 -43.12
CA GLY A 186 -0.64 22.87 -41.77
C GLY A 186 -1.01 21.80 -40.74
N LYS A 187 -0.02 21.17 -40.11
CA LYS A 187 -0.23 20.26 -38.97
C LYS A 187 -0.82 21.06 -37.80
N ILE A 188 -2.03 20.71 -37.36
CA ILE A 188 -2.54 21.07 -36.04
C ILE A 188 -2.83 19.79 -35.26
N ASN A 189 -2.29 19.78 -34.05
CA ASN A 189 -2.32 18.73 -33.05
C ASN A 189 -3.71 18.70 -32.39
N VAL A 190 -4.42 17.56 -32.46
CA VAL A 190 -5.73 17.35 -31.81
C VAL A 190 -5.56 16.26 -30.77
N GLU A 191 -5.09 16.66 -29.59
CA GLU A 191 -5.11 15.87 -28.37
C GLU A 191 -5.51 16.83 -27.24
N SER A 192 -6.81 17.13 -27.17
CA SER A 192 -7.48 17.83 -26.06
C SER A 192 -8.95 18.06 -26.40
N LEU A 193 -9.72 16.98 -26.56
CA LEU A 193 -11.19 17.08 -26.55
C LEU A 193 -11.82 15.72 -26.20
N GLU A 194 -11.44 15.20 -25.03
CA GLU A 194 -12.12 14.06 -24.42
C GLU A 194 -12.02 14.19 -22.89
N ARG A 195 -12.68 15.21 -22.37
CA ARG A 195 -13.13 15.34 -20.96
C ARG A 195 -14.31 16.32 -20.98
N ILE A 196 -15.32 16.01 -20.18
CA ILE A 196 -16.63 16.68 -20.02
C ILE A 196 -17.76 15.98 -20.79
N GLU A 197 -18.24 14.88 -20.21
CA GLU A 197 -19.66 14.52 -20.14
C GLU A 197 -19.81 13.67 -18.88
N GLU A 198 -20.07 14.33 -17.76
CA GLU A 198 -20.81 13.81 -16.58
C GLU A 198 -20.76 14.88 -15.48
N GLU A 199 -21.74 15.77 -15.49
CA GLU A 199 -22.25 16.37 -14.26
C GLU A 199 -23.76 16.50 -14.41
N GLU A 200 -24.50 15.99 -13.42
CA GLU A 200 -25.55 16.82 -12.83
C GLU A 200 -25.88 16.40 -11.38
N VAL A 201 -26.00 17.45 -10.54
CA VAL A 201 -26.82 17.60 -9.31
C VAL A 201 -26.11 17.19 -7.99
N LYS A 202 -25.78 18.07 -7.02
CA LYS A 202 -26.58 19.16 -6.42
C LYS A 202 -25.71 20.14 -5.56
N ASN A 203 -26.05 21.42 -5.73
CA ASN A 203 -26.17 22.55 -4.77
C ASN A 203 -24.98 23.36 -4.20
N ASP A 204 -25.05 24.65 -4.56
CA ASP A 204 -25.06 25.88 -3.74
C ASP A 204 -23.78 26.73 -3.47
N LYS A 205 -23.72 27.84 -4.24
CA LYS A 205 -23.53 29.27 -3.82
C LYS A 205 -22.11 29.85 -3.62
N PRO A 206 -21.93 31.19 -3.78
CA PRO A 206 -21.07 31.70 -4.86
C PRO A 206 -20.04 32.78 -4.46
N ASN A 207 -19.28 33.20 -5.49
CA ASN A 207 -18.90 34.59 -5.79
C ASN A 207 -17.52 35.10 -5.31
N LYS A 208 -16.63 35.44 -6.25
CA LYS A 208 -16.12 36.81 -6.49
C LYS A 208 -14.97 36.89 -7.50
N GLY A 209 -15.12 37.83 -8.46
CA GLY A 209 -14.10 38.81 -8.85
C GLY A 209 -13.00 38.34 -9.82
N ILE A 210 -13.12 38.54 -11.13
CA ILE A 210 -12.75 39.77 -11.88
C ILE A 210 -11.28 40.20 -11.64
N LYS A 211 -10.44 40.11 -12.68
CA LYS A 211 -9.80 41.27 -13.33
C LYS A 211 -9.01 40.89 -14.59
N SER A 212 -9.47 41.46 -15.70
CA SER A 212 -8.76 41.63 -16.97
C SER A 212 -7.56 42.57 -16.85
N LYS A 213 -6.59 42.48 -17.76
CA LYS A 213 -6.08 43.66 -18.49
C LYS A 213 -5.39 43.29 -19.81
N LYS A 214 -5.86 43.99 -20.85
CA LYS A 214 -5.31 44.19 -22.21
C LYS A 214 -3.88 44.80 -22.10
N LYS A 215 -3.01 44.89 -23.12
CA LYS A 215 -3.22 45.53 -24.44
C LYS A 215 -1.91 45.53 -25.29
N HIS A 216 -2.09 45.38 -26.61
CA HIS A 216 -1.42 46.03 -27.78
C HIS A 216 0.11 46.12 -27.94
N GLN A 217 0.62 45.52 -29.03
CA GLN A 217 1.04 46.11 -30.33
C GLN A 217 2.38 46.88 -30.33
N LYS A 218 3.30 46.46 -31.21
CA LYS A 218 3.86 47.30 -32.28
C LYS A 218 4.67 46.50 -33.31
N LYS A 219 4.45 46.83 -34.59
CA LYS A 219 5.24 46.47 -35.77
C LYS A 219 6.62 47.14 -35.74
N LYS A 220 7.65 46.52 -36.33
CA LYS A 220 8.51 47.14 -37.38
C LYS A 220 9.46 46.11 -38.03
N LYS A 221 9.72 46.36 -39.32
CA LYS A 221 10.62 45.66 -40.26
C LYS A 221 12.09 45.86 -39.87
N GLY A 222 12.96 44.89 -40.23
CA GLY A 222 14.39 45.07 -40.35
C GLY A 222 15.09 43.85 -40.94
N LYS A 223 15.79 44.04 -42.07
CA LYS A 223 16.79 43.13 -42.67
C LYS A 223 18.02 43.04 -41.74
N GLY A 224 18.78 41.96 -41.82
CA GLY A 224 20.19 41.96 -41.41
C GLY A 224 20.68 40.62 -40.90
N VAL A 225 21.67 40.10 -41.60
CA VAL A 225 22.55 38.96 -41.30
C VAL A 225 23.39 39.28 -40.06
N ASP A 226 23.59 38.32 -39.15
CA ASP A 226 24.91 37.79 -38.79
C ASP A 226 24.83 36.74 -37.67
N LEU A 227 25.89 35.95 -37.63
CA LEU A 227 26.18 34.80 -36.79
C LEU A 227 26.03 35.07 -35.29
N ASP A 228 25.63 34.03 -34.55
CA ASP A 228 26.36 33.66 -33.35
C ASP A 228 26.35 32.13 -33.17
N GLU A 229 27.58 31.66 -32.99
CA GLU A 229 28.07 30.32 -32.80
C GLU A 229 28.05 30.01 -31.30
N ILE A 230 27.47 28.88 -30.90
CA ILE A 230 27.81 28.20 -29.66
C ILE A 230 28.02 26.73 -30.01
N GLU A 231 29.29 26.35 -30.14
CA GLU A 231 29.77 24.98 -30.05
C GLU A 231 29.68 24.47 -28.62
N ILE A 232 29.22 23.22 -28.41
CA ILE A 232 29.89 22.24 -27.57
C ILE A 232 29.77 20.84 -28.22
N GLU A 233 30.91 20.17 -28.22
CA GLU A 233 31.36 18.94 -28.87
C GLU A 233 30.70 17.58 -28.49
N VAL A 234 30.62 16.74 -29.53
CA VAL A 234 31.07 15.32 -29.64
C VAL A 234 30.30 14.20 -28.92
N GLN A 235 29.61 13.34 -29.71
CA GLN A 235 30.10 11.99 -30.03
C GLN A 235 29.28 11.33 -31.17
N GLU A 236 30.00 11.07 -32.26
CA GLU A 236 29.89 10.01 -33.27
C GLU A 236 28.54 9.34 -33.60
N GLY A 237 28.08 9.54 -34.83
CA GLY A 237 27.05 8.70 -35.46
C GLY A 237 26.59 9.21 -36.82
N LYS A 238 27.38 8.96 -37.86
CA LYS A 238 27.14 9.35 -39.27
C LYS A 238 25.71 9.07 -39.75
N THR A 239 24.96 10.11 -40.07
CA THR A 239 23.81 10.04 -40.99
C THR A 239 24.20 10.57 -42.37
N VAL A 240 24.27 9.68 -43.36
CA VAL A 240 24.44 10.05 -44.77
C VAL A 240 23.12 10.60 -45.32
N LYS A 241 23.08 11.91 -45.61
CA LYS A 241 21.95 12.56 -46.30
C LYS A 241 22.20 12.53 -47.82
N ILE A 242 21.43 11.73 -48.55
CA ILE A 242 21.42 11.73 -50.01
C ILE A 242 20.58 12.92 -50.50
N LYS A 243 21.24 13.95 -51.06
CA LYS A 243 20.61 15.05 -51.80
C LYS A 243 20.22 14.57 -53.20
N LYS A 244 18.92 14.50 -53.51
CA LYS A 244 18.42 14.40 -54.90
C LYS A 244 18.53 15.76 -55.57
N LYS A 245 19.45 15.89 -56.53
CA LYS A 245 19.53 17.02 -57.47
C LYS A 245 18.53 16.76 -58.60
N ARG A 246 17.54 17.64 -58.78
CA ARG A 246 16.70 17.72 -60.00
C ARG A 246 17.28 18.83 -60.85
N THR A 247 17.73 18.52 -62.05
CA THR A 247 18.04 19.50 -63.10
C THR A 247 16.88 19.44 -64.09
N TYR A 248 16.26 20.59 -64.33
CA TYR A 248 15.33 20.87 -65.41
C TYR A 248 16.07 21.86 -66.31
N GLU A 249 16.20 21.56 -67.60
CA GLU A 249 16.51 22.55 -68.65
C GLU A 249 15.66 22.21 -69.89
N GLU A 250 14.95 23.26 -70.31
CA GLU A 250 14.21 23.57 -71.54
C GLU A 250 14.93 24.87 -72.01
N ASP A 251 15.17 25.25 -73.27
CA ASP A 251 14.75 24.82 -74.60
C ASP A 251 15.53 25.69 -75.66
N ASN A 252 15.68 25.18 -76.90
CA ASN A 252 15.97 25.83 -78.21
C ASN A 252 17.27 26.69 -78.44
N THR A 253 17.99 26.63 -79.57
CA THR A 253 17.60 26.70 -81.01
C THR A 253 18.69 26.13 -81.99
N PHE A 254 18.21 25.53 -83.11
CA PHE A 254 18.68 25.51 -84.54
C PHE A 254 20.12 25.99 -84.88
N ASP A 255 20.98 25.33 -85.69
CA ASP A 255 20.84 24.95 -87.12
C ASP A 255 21.93 23.94 -87.58
N SER A 256 21.70 23.26 -88.71
CA SER A 256 22.42 22.11 -89.35
C SER A 256 23.68 22.53 -90.17
N PRO A 257 24.45 21.70 -90.94
CA PRO A 257 24.51 20.22 -91.12
C PRO A 257 25.94 19.57 -91.14
N THR A 258 25.94 18.22 -91.22
CA THR A 258 26.92 17.31 -91.87
C THR A 258 28.36 17.25 -91.35
N GLU A 259 28.77 16.10 -90.79
CA GLU A 259 29.66 15.13 -91.46
C GLU A 259 29.91 13.88 -90.61
N ASP A 260 30.25 12.82 -91.33
CA ASP A 260 30.54 11.45 -90.94
C ASP A 260 31.17 11.18 -89.56
N SER A 261 30.60 10.20 -88.84
CA SER A 261 31.39 9.25 -88.05
C SER A 261 30.53 8.06 -87.65
N LYS A 262 30.67 6.97 -88.40
CA LYS A 262 30.21 5.63 -88.02
C LYS A 262 31.19 5.08 -86.98
N HIS A 263 30.98 5.32 -85.68
CA HIS A 263 31.65 4.52 -84.63
C HIS A 263 30.99 4.53 -83.24
N ASP A 264 29.68 4.76 -83.12
CA ASP A 264 29.00 4.96 -81.81
C ASP A 264 28.00 3.84 -81.41
N GLU A 265 28.11 2.63 -81.98
CA GLU A 265 27.26 1.49 -81.56
C GLU A 265 27.83 0.65 -80.40
N GLU A 266 29.16 0.61 -80.18
CA GLU A 266 29.72 -0.16 -79.06
C GLU A 266 29.65 0.57 -77.70
N ASP A 267 29.71 1.90 -77.66
CA ASP A 267 29.63 2.68 -76.41
C ASP A 267 28.20 2.86 -75.88
N LYS A 268 27.18 2.65 -76.71
CA LYS A 268 25.77 2.61 -76.26
C LYS A 268 25.42 1.29 -75.58
N GLU A 269 26.07 0.18 -75.95
CA GLU A 269 25.80 -1.12 -75.34
C GLU A 269 26.42 -1.24 -73.94
N THR A 270 27.63 -0.71 -73.73
CA THR A 270 28.29 -0.63 -72.41
C THR A 270 27.58 0.35 -71.47
N ALA A 271 27.12 1.51 -71.96
CA ALA A 271 26.32 2.45 -71.18
C ALA A 271 24.94 1.88 -70.79
N MET A 272 24.33 1.05 -71.64
CA MET A 272 23.06 0.38 -71.35
C MET A 272 23.23 -0.75 -70.32
N LYS A 273 24.32 -1.53 -70.40
CA LYS A 273 24.67 -2.53 -69.38
C LYS A 273 24.95 -1.90 -68.01
N HIS A 274 25.69 -0.79 -67.97
CA HIS A 274 25.97 -0.09 -66.72
C HIS A 274 24.70 0.48 -66.06
N LYS A 275 23.76 1.05 -66.85
CA LYS A 275 22.46 1.50 -66.33
C LYS A 275 21.58 0.35 -65.84
N LEU A 276 21.64 -0.81 -66.49
CA LEU A 276 20.89 -1.99 -66.07
C LEU A 276 21.41 -2.55 -64.74
N ASP A 277 22.73 -2.60 -64.56
CA ASP A 277 23.37 -3.00 -63.31
C ASP A 277 23.11 -2.01 -62.18
N GLU A 278 23.08 -0.70 -62.47
CA GLU A 278 22.74 0.34 -61.50
C GLU A 278 21.28 0.23 -61.04
N ILE A 279 20.35 -0.07 -61.97
CA ILE A 279 18.94 -0.32 -61.65
C ILE A 279 18.76 -1.62 -60.87
N GLN A 280 19.54 -2.66 -61.16
CA GLN A 280 19.51 -3.92 -60.42
C GLN A 280 20.07 -3.75 -59.00
N LYS A 281 21.20 -3.04 -58.83
CA LYS A 281 21.73 -2.67 -57.51
C LYS A 281 20.74 -1.84 -56.71
N ALA A 282 20.15 -0.81 -57.30
CA ALA A 282 19.16 0.03 -56.62
C ALA A 282 17.91 -0.74 -56.18
N LYS A 283 17.47 -1.73 -56.96
CA LYS A 283 16.37 -2.65 -56.57
C LYS A 283 16.78 -3.57 -55.43
N LEU A 284 18.00 -4.10 -55.47
CA LEU A 284 18.54 -4.96 -54.43
C LEU A 284 18.70 -4.19 -53.10
N ASP A 285 19.25 -2.98 -53.15
CA ASP A 285 19.39 -2.09 -51.99
C ASP A 285 18.02 -1.70 -51.40
N ALA A 286 17.00 -1.50 -52.24
CA ALA A 286 15.64 -1.24 -51.78
C ALA A 286 14.99 -2.45 -51.07
N VAL A 287 15.36 -3.68 -51.46
CA VAL A 287 14.91 -4.91 -50.78
C VAL A 287 15.62 -5.05 -49.42
N PHE A 288 16.94 -4.83 -49.38
CA PHE A 288 17.70 -4.84 -48.12
C PHE A 288 17.24 -3.76 -47.13
N ALA A 289 16.92 -2.56 -47.61
CA ALA A 289 16.38 -1.49 -46.78
C ALA A 289 15.02 -1.87 -46.16
N LYS A 290 14.15 -2.55 -46.91
CA LYS A 290 12.87 -3.07 -46.40
C LYS A 290 13.07 -4.16 -45.34
N GLU A 291 14.01 -5.07 -45.53
CA GLU A 291 14.30 -6.10 -44.53
C GLU A 291 14.88 -5.52 -43.23
N GLN A 292 15.78 -4.52 -43.33
CA GLN A 292 16.26 -3.78 -42.17
C GLN A 292 15.14 -3.05 -41.43
N GLU A 293 14.18 -2.48 -42.16
CA GLU A 293 13.03 -1.79 -41.56
C GLU A 293 12.17 -2.75 -40.71
N VAL A 294 11.90 -3.96 -41.22
CA VAL A 294 11.15 -5.00 -40.49
C VAL A 294 11.91 -5.46 -39.24
N ILE A 295 13.24 -5.64 -39.32
CA ILE A 295 14.07 -6.01 -38.16
C ILE A 295 14.04 -4.90 -37.10
N LEU A 296 14.12 -3.64 -37.53
CA LEU A 296 14.04 -2.48 -36.64
C LEU A 296 12.67 -2.40 -35.94
N GLU A 297 11.57 -2.55 -36.67
CA GLU A 297 10.22 -2.60 -36.10
C GLU A 297 10.08 -3.73 -35.08
N PHE A 298 10.61 -4.92 -35.39
CA PHE A 298 10.54 -6.04 -34.47
C PHE A 298 11.39 -5.82 -33.22
N SER A 299 12.57 -5.21 -33.35
CA SER A 299 13.40 -4.83 -32.20
C SER A 299 12.68 -3.82 -31.29
N LYS A 300 11.98 -2.83 -31.88
CA LYS A 300 11.16 -1.86 -31.14
C LYS A 300 10.01 -2.53 -30.41
N TYR A 301 9.31 -3.45 -31.07
CA TYR A 301 8.25 -4.25 -30.46
C TYR A 301 8.76 -5.07 -29.26
N THR A 302 9.92 -5.73 -29.43
CA THR A 302 10.54 -6.54 -28.37
C THR A 302 10.96 -5.67 -27.18
N ASN A 303 11.61 -4.53 -27.44
CA ASN A 303 12.01 -3.59 -26.38
C ASN A 303 10.79 -2.99 -25.65
N LYS A 304 9.72 -2.64 -26.37
CA LYS A 304 8.47 -2.18 -25.75
C LYS A 304 7.91 -3.24 -24.80
N ARG A 305 7.95 -4.52 -25.19
CA ARG A 305 7.51 -5.64 -24.34
C ARG A 305 8.40 -5.80 -23.09
N LYS A 306 9.73 -5.68 -23.23
CA LYS A 306 10.67 -5.64 -22.09
C LYS A 306 10.33 -4.52 -21.11
N ILE A 307 10.09 -3.32 -21.61
CA ILE A 307 9.73 -2.14 -20.79
C ILE A 307 8.41 -2.36 -20.05
N ILE A 308 7.36 -2.85 -20.73
CA ILE A 308 6.07 -3.14 -20.09
C ILE A 308 6.22 -4.18 -18.97
N GLN A 309 7.02 -5.21 -19.19
CA GLN A 309 7.27 -6.25 -18.19
C GLN A 309 8.09 -5.71 -17.00
N ALA A 310 9.12 -4.92 -17.26
CA ALA A 310 9.89 -4.26 -16.20
C ALA A 310 9.00 -3.32 -15.36
N LEU A 311 8.15 -2.53 -16.02
CA LEU A 311 7.19 -1.66 -15.36
C LEU A 311 6.19 -2.45 -14.51
N PHE A 312 5.71 -3.59 -15.00
CA PHE A 312 4.84 -4.48 -14.22
C PHE A 312 5.53 -5.00 -12.95
N VAL A 313 6.80 -5.42 -13.04
CA VAL A 313 7.58 -5.85 -11.87
C VAL A 313 7.77 -4.71 -10.87
N VAL A 314 8.06 -3.49 -11.35
CA VAL A 314 8.19 -2.30 -10.50
C VAL A 314 6.88 -1.95 -9.80
N VAL A 315 5.74 -2.03 -10.49
CA VAL A 315 4.41 -1.81 -9.88
C VAL A 315 4.14 -2.85 -8.81
N LEU A 316 4.44 -4.13 -9.06
CA LEU A 316 4.26 -5.20 -8.09
C LEU A 316 5.16 -5.01 -6.86
N LEU A 317 6.42 -4.62 -7.06
CA LEU A 317 7.34 -4.24 -5.97
C LEU A 317 6.82 -3.05 -5.17
N SER A 318 6.27 -2.03 -5.82
CA SER A 318 5.69 -0.86 -5.16
C SER A 318 4.48 -1.22 -4.29
N ILE A 319 3.59 -2.09 -4.80
CA ILE A 319 2.46 -2.61 -4.02
C ILE A 319 2.97 -3.37 -2.78
N MET A 320 3.96 -4.26 -2.95
CA MET A 320 4.54 -4.99 -1.82
C MET A 320 5.23 -4.06 -0.81
N ALA A 321 5.96 -3.04 -1.28
CA ALA A 321 6.58 -2.03 -0.42
C ALA A 321 5.53 -1.20 0.35
N SER A 322 4.41 -0.85 -0.29
CA SER A 322 3.33 -0.08 0.35
C SER A 322 2.72 -0.79 1.55
N TYR A 323 2.62 -2.13 1.50
CA TYR A 323 2.15 -2.93 2.63
C TYR A 323 3.07 -2.77 3.85
N PHE A 324 4.39 -2.84 3.66
CA PHE A 324 5.34 -2.65 4.76
C PHE A 324 5.28 -1.24 5.35
N LEU A 325 5.07 -0.23 4.51
CA LEU A 325 4.88 1.15 4.96
C LEU A 325 3.62 1.28 5.83
N ILE A 326 2.48 0.74 5.39
CA ILE A 326 1.23 0.75 6.15
C ILE A 326 1.41 0.04 7.49
N LYS A 327 2.08 -1.11 7.49
CA LYS A 327 2.36 -1.89 8.70
C LYS A 327 3.25 -1.15 9.69
N TYR A 328 4.29 -0.47 9.18
CA TYR A 328 5.17 0.37 9.99
C TYR A 328 4.38 1.51 10.66
N LEU A 329 3.55 2.22 9.89
CA LEU A 329 2.69 3.28 10.41
C LEU A 329 1.69 2.77 11.46
N LEU A 330 1.08 1.61 11.22
CA LEU A 330 0.18 0.98 12.18
C LEU A 330 0.91 0.64 13.49
N SER A 331 2.13 0.14 13.40
CA SER A 331 2.94 -0.18 14.58
C SER A 331 3.37 1.06 15.36
N LEU A 332 3.68 2.17 14.68
CA LEU A 332 3.94 3.45 15.37
C LEU A 332 2.72 3.93 16.15
N SER A 333 1.53 3.84 15.54
CA SER A 333 0.28 4.19 16.24
C SER A 333 0.00 3.27 17.43
N LEU A 334 0.29 1.97 17.31
CA LEU A 334 0.14 1.03 18.42
C LEU A 334 1.11 1.35 19.56
N PHE A 335 2.36 1.70 19.24
CA PHE A 335 3.37 2.10 20.22
C PHE A 335 2.99 3.39 20.96
N ASP A 336 2.52 4.42 20.24
CA ASP A 336 2.03 5.65 20.87
C ASP A 336 0.85 5.39 21.82
N LYS A 337 -0.11 4.54 21.41
CA LYS A 337 -1.21 4.12 22.31
C LYS A 337 -0.70 3.36 23.52
N MET A 338 0.31 2.52 23.36
CA MET A 338 0.89 1.76 24.47
C MET A 338 1.63 2.65 25.45
N SER A 339 2.44 3.59 24.96
CA SER A 339 3.09 4.58 25.80
C SER A 339 2.07 5.35 26.64
N ARG A 340 0.99 5.85 26.00
CA ARG A 340 -0.08 6.56 26.72
C ARG A 340 -0.82 5.68 27.71
N SER A 341 -0.98 4.39 27.44
CA SER A 341 -1.61 3.47 28.38
C SER A 341 -0.81 3.31 29.68
N VAL A 342 0.52 3.47 29.63
CA VAL A 342 1.37 3.48 30.82
C VAL A 342 1.12 4.74 31.64
N ASP A 343 1.05 5.91 30.99
CA ASP A 343 0.75 7.18 31.66
C ASP A 343 -0.64 7.12 32.34
N ASP A 344 -1.65 6.61 31.63
CA ASP A 344 -3.00 6.42 32.20
C ASP A 344 -3.01 5.46 33.39
N LEU A 345 -2.24 4.36 33.30
CA LEU A 345 -2.11 3.42 34.41
C LEU A 345 -1.42 4.07 35.62
N GLN A 346 -0.40 4.90 35.39
CA GLN A 346 0.24 5.68 36.45
C GLN A 346 -0.74 6.64 37.11
N ILE A 347 -1.62 7.30 36.34
CA ILE A 347 -2.68 8.16 36.90
C ILE A 347 -3.63 7.33 37.77
N ILE A 348 -4.13 6.19 37.28
CA ILE A 348 -5.02 5.30 38.03
C ILE A 348 -4.34 4.83 39.33
N PHE A 349 -3.06 4.44 39.26
CA PHE A 349 -2.32 3.89 40.40
C PHE A 349 -1.95 4.99 41.40
N GLY A 350 -1.65 6.18 40.90
CA GLY A 350 -1.20 7.34 41.66
C GLY A 350 -2.27 7.91 42.61
N ARG A 351 -3.57 7.80 42.29
CA ARG A 351 -4.65 8.35 43.13
C ARG A 351 -4.60 7.88 44.58
N LEU A 352 -4.55 6.56 44.77
CA LEU A 352 -4.50 5.95 46.09
C LEU A 352 -3.25 6.38 46.85
N ALA A 353 -2.10 6.27 46.20
CA ALA A 353 -0.82 6.58 46.84
C ALA A 353 -0.72 8.08 47.19
N CYS A 354 -1.31 8.95 46.38
CA CYS A 354 -1.37 10.38 46.67
C CYS A 354 -2.19 10.68 47.92
N SER A 355 -3.38 10.08 48.03
CA SER A 355 -4.24 10.23 49.23
C SER A 355 -3.57 9.73 50.51
N GLN A 356 -2.84 8.61 50.42
CA GLN A 356 -2.03 8.06 51.53
C GLN A 356 -0.91 9.02 51.91
N ASN A 357 -0.19 9.56 50.93
CA ASN A 357 0.90 10.51 51.16
C ASN A 357 0.41 11.80 51.82
N VAL A 358 -0.74 12.34 51.44
CA VAL A 358 -1.32 13.54 52.08
C VAL A 358 -1.69 13.27 53.53
N LEU A 359 -2.36 12.14 53.81
CA LEU A 359 -2.71 11.76 55.18
C LEU A 359 -1.47 11.52 56.04
N ASN A 360 -0.47 10.82 55.51
CA ASN A 360 0.79 10.55 56.22
C ASN A 360 1.58 11.83 56.47
N THR A 361 1.77 12.67 55.45
CA THR A 361 2.49 13.95 55.58
C THR A 361 1.82 14.85 56.61
N TYR A 362 0.48 14.87 56.65
CA TYR A 362 -0.25 15.62 57.67
C TYR A 362 0.06 15.10 59.08
N VAL A 363 0.02 13.78 59.27
CA VAL A 363 0.28 13.16 60.57
C VAL A 363 1.74 13.32 61.00
N GLU A 364 2.69 13.20 60.08
CA GLU A 364 4.12 13.46 60.34
C GLU A 364 4.39 14.94 60.67
N SER A 365 3.82 15.86 59.89
CA SER A 365 3.89 17.30 60.16
C SER A 365 3.35 17.61 61.55
N TYR A 366 2.28 16.91 61.95
CA TYR A 366 1.73 17.03 63.28
C TYR A 366 2.70 16.54 64.37
N PHE A 367 3.19 15.31 64.29
CA PHE A 367 4.10 14.75 65.31
C PHE A 367 5.42 15.53 65.41
N SER A 368 5.92 16.05 64.29
CA SER A 368 7.13 16.90 64.30
C SER A 368 6.92 18.21 65.06
N THR A 369 5.70 18.76 65.03
CA THR A 369 5.36 20.01 65.73
C THR A 369 5.26 19.78 67.24
N ASP A 370 4.70 18.65 67.66
CA ASP A 370 4.56 18.27 69.09
C ASP A 370 5.94 17.97 69.73
N LEU A 371 6.86 17.36 68.97
CA LEU A 371 8.18 16.97 69.47
C LEU A 371 9.20 18.11 69.57
N ILE A 372 9.12 19.13 68.68
CA ILE A 372 10.21 20.12 68.53
C ILE A 372 9.88 21.46 69.19
N GLN A 373 8.64 21.72 69.63
CA GLN A 373 8.18 23.09 69.96
C GLN A 373 8.62 24.10 68.87
N SER A 374 8.74 23.63 67.63
CA SER A 374 9.11 24.50 66.52
C SER A 374 7.97 25.45 66.28
N SER A 375 8.25 26.75 66.34
CA SER A 375 7.26 27.80 66.07
C SER A 375 6.76 27.81 64.62
N ASN A 376 7.35 27.01 63.73
CA ASN A 376 6.92 26.84 62.34
C ASN A 376 6.90 25.35 61.97
N PRO A 377 5.71 24.72 61.92
CA PRO A 377 5.53 23.45 61.23
C PRO A 377 5.87 23.64 59.75
N ASP A 378 6.59 22.70 59.14
CA ASP A 378 6.90 22.74 57.70
C ASP A 378 5.69 22.29 56.86
N PHE A 379 4.62 23.08 56.89
CA PHE A 379 3.42 22.87 56.08
C PHE A 379 3.66 23.10 54.58
N ALA A 380 4.85 23.57 54.16
CA ALA A 380 5.16 23.74 52.75
C ALA A 380 5.14 22.39 52.03
N SER A 381 5.72 21.36 52.65
CA SER A 381 5.72 19.98 52.13
C SER A 381 4.29 19.43 51.97
N LEU A 382 3.43 19.61 52.96
CA LEU A 382 2.03 19.20 52.92
C LEU A 382 1.27 19.88 51.78
N ASN A 383 1.47 21.18 51.61
CA ASN A 383 0.82 21.95 50.55
C ASN A 383 1.22 21.47 49.15
N THR A 384 2.52 21.23 48.93
CA THR A 384 2.99 20.64 47.67
C THR A 384 2.35 19.27 47.41
N ARG A 385 2.25 18.41 48.44
CA ARG A 385 1.58 17.10 48.29
C ARG A 385 0.11 17.22 47.96
N ILE A 386 -0.61 18.16 48.59
CA ILE A 386 -2.03 18.41 48.29
C ILE A 386 -2.18 18.89 46.84
N ASP A 387 -1.35 19.82 46.39
CA ASP A 387 -1.39 20.34 45.02
C ASP A 387 -1.11 19.24 43.99
N ASP A 388 -0.09 18.40 44.22
CA ASP A 388 0.22 17.25 43.37
C ASP A 388 -0.95 16.25 43.29
N CYS A 389 -1.66 16.01 44.41
CA CYS A 389 -2.83 15.14 44.42
C CYS A 389 -4.03 15.74 43.71
N MET A 390 -4.26 17.05 43.85
CA MET A 390 -5.31 17.75 43.14
C MET A 390 -5.06 17.72 41.63
N LEU A 391 -3.80 17.83 41.19
CA LEU A 391 -3.41 17.66 39.79
C LEU A 391 -3.66 16.23 39.31
N THR A 392 -3.21 15.22 40.07
CA THR A 392 -3.42 13.81 39.74
C THR A 392 -4.92 13.47 39.59
N GLU A 393 -5.75 13.97 40.50
CA GLU A 393 -7.20 13.74 40.46
C GLU A 393 -7.85 14.47 39.28
N ARG A 394 -7.41 15.69 38.96
CA ARG A 394 -7.85 16.40 37.75
C ARG A 394 -7.50 15.62 36.50
N ASP A 395 -6.27 15.11 36.40
CA ASP A 395 -5.81 14.35 35.24
C ASP A 395 -6.59 13.04 35.11
N TYR A 396 -6.90 12.37 36.22
CA TYR A 396 -7.80 11.22 36.23
C TYR A 396 -9.19 11.57 35.68
N GLN A 397 -9.81 12.65 36.16
CA GLN A 397 -11.12 13.08 35.65
C GLN A 397 -11.08 13.39 34.15
N LEU A 398 -10.06 14.10 33.68
CA LEU A 398 -9.96 14.50 32.29
C LEU A 398 -9.62 13.34 31.36
N ASN A 399 -8.62 12.53 31.72
CA ASN A 399 -8.04 11.54 30.81
C ASN A 399 -8.72 10.17 30.92
N ILE A 400 -9.21 9.78 32.11
CA ILE A 400 -9.82 8.46 32.32
C ILE A 400 -11.35 8.53 32.22
N ILE A 401 -11.98 9.45 32.96
CA ILE A 401 -13.45 9.51 33.05
C ILE A 401 -14.06 10.19 31.83
N ASN A 402 -13.60 11.40 31.51
CA ASN A 402 -14.20 12.24 30.47
C ASN A 402 -13.74 11.87 29.06
N ARG A 403 -12.60 11.20 28.91
CA ARG A 403 -12.03 10.81 27.63
C ARG A 403 -11.82 9.29 27.56
N PRO A 404 -12.89 8.50 27.35
CA PRO A 404 -12.76 7.04 27.34
C PRO A 404 -11.77 6.59 26.26
N VAL A 405 -10.71 5.91 26.69
CA VAL A 405 -9.70 5.30 25.82
C VAL A 405 -10.07 3.87 25.50
N THR A 406 -9.85 3.44 24.25
CA THR A 406 -10.32 2.14 23.76
C THR A 406 -9.63 0.95 24.43
N TYR A 407 -8.43 1.12 24.98
CA TYR A 407 -7.70 0.06 25.69
C TYR A 407 -8.13 -0.12 27.15
N LEU A 408 -8.96 0.79 27.69
CA LEU A 408 -9.56 0.67 29.03
C LEU A 408 -11.05 0.31 28.95
N SER A 409 -11.59 -0.09 27.79
CA SER A 409 -13.04 -0.32 27.62
C SER A 409 -13.64 -1.20 28.71
N ASP A 410 -12.96 -2.28 29.06
CA ASP A 410 -13.49 -3.30 29.97
C ASP A 410 -13.36 -2.86 31.43
N ALA A 411 -12.37 -2.02 31.73
CA ALA A 411 -12.18 -1.43 33.05
C ALA A 411 -13.09 -0.21 33.26
N LEU A 412 -13.41 0.53 32.20
CA LEU A 412 -14.14 1.79 32.26
C LEU A 412 -15.56 1.62 32.80
N ASP A 413 -16.23 0.52 32.49
CA ASP A 413 -17.58 0.26 33.02
C ASP A 413 -17.55 0.09 34.53
N TYR A 414 -16.57 -0.66 35.05
CA TYR A 414 -16.37 -0.82 36.49
C TYR A 414 -15.94 0.49 37.15
N ILE A 415 -15.00 1.22 36.54
CA ILE A 415 -14.57 2.53 37.02
C ILE A 415 -15.78 3.48 37.14
N ARG A 416 -16.62 3.57 36.11
CA ARG A 416 -17.80 4.43 36.11
C ARG A 416 -18.83 4.03 37.16
N LEU A 417 -18.99 2.73 37.41
CA LEU A 417 -19.85 2.24 38.47
C LEU A 417 -19.36 2.73 39.85
N ILE A 418 -18.06 2.56 40.11
CA ILE A 418 -17.44 3.02 41.36
C ILE A 418 -17.52 4.55 41.50
N GLU A 419 -17.27 5.29 40.43
CA GLU A 419 -17.40 6.76 40.41
C GLU A 419 -18.86 7.22 40.48
N GLY A 420 -19.82 6.37 40.11
CA GLY A 420 -21.26 6.62 40.20
C GLY A 420 -21.84 6.51 41.61
N GLY A 421 -21.07 6.00 42.59
CA GLY A 421 -21.50 5.84 43.98
C GLY A 421 -22.04 4.45 44.33
N ASP A 422 -22.04 3.51 43.38
CA ASP A 422 -22.52 2.13 43.60
C ASP A 422 -21.48 1.20 44.24
N LEU A 423 -20.48 1.77 44.90
CA LEU A 423 -19.33 1.06 45.44
C LEU A 423 -19.70 -0.08 46.41
N CYS A 424 -20.64 0.15 47.34
CA CYS A 424 -21.07 -0.90 48.27
C CYS A 424 -21.99 -1.96 47.63
N ASN A 425 -22.54 -1.70 46.44
CA ASN A 425 -23.43 -2.66 45.75
C ASN A 425 -22.64 -3.72 44.98
N GLU A 426 -21.44 -3.37 44.50
CA GLU A 426 -20.54 -4.23 43.70
C GLU A 426 -19.73 -5.21 44.60
N TYR A 427 -20.43 -5.89 45.49
CA TYR A 427 -20.05 -6.51 46.77
C TYR A 427 -18.95 -7.62 46.77
N VAL A 428 -18.07 -7.68 45.79
CA VAL A 428 -17.19 -8.85 45.61
C VAL A 428 -15.85 -8.64 46.33
N ASN A 429 -15.76 -9.17 47.57
CA ASN A 429 -14.54 -9.37 48.39
C ASN A 429 -14.13 -8.28 49.39
N LEU A 430 -15.05 -7.44 49.87
CA LEU A 430 -14.76 -6.64 51.06
C LEU A 430 -14.82 -7.54 52.32
N THR A 431 -13.87 -7.35 53.25
CA THR A 431 -13.86 -8.04 54.57
C THR A 431 -14.94 -7.52 55.51
N ILE A 432 -15.66 -6.47 55.11
CA ILE A 432 -16.69 -5.79 55.89
C ILE A 432 -18.11 -6.11 55.40
N SER A 433 -19.07 -6.12 56.32
CA SER A 433 -20.50 -6.31 55.98
C SER A 433 -21.03 -5.15 55.15
N TYR A 434 -22.10 -5.38 54.38
CA TYR A 434 -22.74 -4.37 53.54
C TYR A 434 -23.17 -3.14 54.36
N GLN A 435 -23.75 -3.36 55.54
CA GLN A 435 -24.14 -2.27 56.43
C GLN A 435 -22.92 -1.48 56.93
N GLN A 436 -21.83 -2.16 57.29
CA GLN A 436 -20.59 -1.47 57.67
C GLN A 436 -20.00 -0.67 56.50
N CYS A 437 -20.07 -1.19 55.27
CA CYS A 437 -19.69 -0.44 54.08
C CYS A 437 -20.55 0.82 53.96
N LEU A 438 -21.87 0.72 54.12
CA LEU A 438 -22.77 1.89 54.06
C LEU A 438 -22.47 2.93 55.14
N ASP A 439 -22.22 2.49 56.37
CA ASP A 439 -21.97 3.38 57.50
C ASP A 439 -20.63 4.11 57.38
N ILE A 440 -19.58 3.42 56.91
CA ILE A 440 -18.23 3.96 56.72
C ILE A 440 -18.14 4.83 55.46
N SER A 441 -18.81 4.42 54.40
CA SER A 441 -18.66 5.02 53.06
C SER A 441 -19.74 6.04 52.72
N ASP A 442 -20.50 6.56 53.69
CA ASP A 442 -21.70 7.37 53.41
C ASP A 442 -21.43 8.61 52.53
N GLN A 443 -20.18 9.09 52.51
CA GLN A 443 -19.67 10.09 51.57
C GLN A 443 -19.33 9.52 50.17
N ILE A 444 -18.67 8.36 50.08
CA ILE A 444 -18.30 7.69 48.83
C ILE A 444 -19.54 7.24 48.07
N ARG A 445 -20.53 6.67 48.77
CA ARG A 445 -21.77 6.14 48.23
C ARG A 445 -22.57 7.17 47.42
N LYS A 446 -22.59 8.43 47.85
CA LYS A 446 -23.43 9.46 47.22
C LYS A 446 -22.72 10.23 46.13
N GLN A 447 -21.38 10.23 46.14
CA GLN A 447 -20.60 11.20 45.38
C GLN A 447 -19.44 10.58 44.58
N GLY A 448 -19.22 9.26 44.70
CA GLY A 448 -18.14 8.55 44.02
C GLY A 448 -16.79 8.65 44.72
N LEU A 449 -15.84 7.84 44.23
CA LEU A 449 -14.49 7.74 44.78
C LEU A 449 -13.67 9.03 44.58
N SER A 450 -13.89 9.73 43.47
CA SER A 450 -13.23 11.00 43.18
C SER A 450 -13.56 12.08 44.20
N THR A 451 -14.85 12.18 44.56
CA THR A 451 -15.28 13.14 45.57
C THR A 451 -14.72 12.78 46.94
N TYR A 452 -14.55 11.50 47.24
CA TYR A 452 -13.87 11.06 48.45
C TYR A 452 -12.41 11.56 48.53
N TYR A 453 -11.63 11.41 47.45
CA TYR A 453 -10.27 11.95 47.42
C TYR A 453 -10.24 13.48 47.57
N PHE A 454 -11.12 14.21 46.87
CA PHE A 454 -11.28 15.66 47.06
C PHE A 454 -11.64 16.03 48.50
N ASN A 455 -12.47 15.25 49.17
CA ASN A 455 -12.85 15.49 50.56
C ASN A 455 -11.68 15.24 51.52
N ILE A 456 -10.82 14.24 51.28
CA ILE A 456 -9.57 14.06 52.04
C ILE A 456 -8.71 15.31 51.92
N MET A 457 -8.41 15.74 50.68
CA MET A 457 -7.53 16.88 50.41
C MET A 457 -8.07 18.17 51.05
N LYS A 458 -9.37 18.44 50.87
CA LYS A 458 -10.05 19.59 51.48
C LYS A 458 -10.04 19.53 53.01
N SER A 459 -10.27 18.36 53.59
CA SER A 459 -10.30 18.19 55.04
C SER A 459 -8.92 18.35 55.65
N VAL A 460 -7.88 17.80 55.03
CA VAL A 460 -6.50 17.97 55.47
C VAL A 460 -6.08 19.44 55.39
N LYS A 461 -6.44 20.15 54.32
CA LYS A 461 -6.22 21.60 54.20
C LYS A 461 -6.95 22.38 55.29
N GLN A 462 -8.21 22.03 55.60
CA GLN A 462 -8.95 22.68 56.67
C GLN A 462 -8.29 22.42 58.04
N MET A 463 -7.85 21.19 58.29
CA MET A 463 -7.19 20.83 59.55
C MET A 463 -5.83 21.52 59.70
N GLU A 464 -5.09 21.76 58.62
CA GLU A 464 -3.87 22.58 58.61
C GLU A 464 -4.19 24.03 59.02
N LEU A 465 -5.25 24.62 58.46
CA LEU A 465 -5.69 25.98 58.79
C LEU A 465 -6.14 26.10 60.25
N ASP A 466 -6.93 25.13 60.72
CA ASP A 466 -7.40 25.07 62.11
C ASP A 466 -6.21 24.95 63.08
N LEU A 467 -5.24 24.09 62.76
CA LEU A 467 -4.02 23.91 63.55
C LEU A 467 -3.17 25.19 63.56
N SER A 468 -2.99 25.82 62.40
CA SER A 468 -2.26 27.09 62.28
C SER A 468 -2.93 28.22 63.07
N SER A 469 -4.26 28.30 63.08
CA SER A 469 -5.00 29.28 63.89
C SER A 469 -4.81 29.01 65.39
N ALA A 470 -4.93 27.74 65.80
CA ALA A 470 -4.75 27.35 67.20
C ALA A 470 -3.35 27.68 67.73
N ILE A 471 -2.30 27.43 66.93
CA ILE A 471 -0.91 27.81 67.29
C ILE A 471 -0.79 29.32 67.49
N ARG A 472 -1.38 30.12 66.58
CA ARG A 472 -1.34 31.59 66.65
C ARG A 472 -2.10 32.16 67.84
N GLU A 473 -3.26 31.57 68.17
CA GLU A 473 -4.14 32.06 69.24
C GLU A 473 -3.69 31.64 70.63
N GLN A 474 -3.21 30.40 70.79
CA GLN A 474 -2.94 29.80 72.10
C GLN A 474 -1.44 29.80 72.47
N GLY A 475 -0.55 30.22 71.56
CA GLY A 475 0.90 30.22 71.80
C GLY A 475 1.52 28.83 71.96
N GLY A 476 0.78 27.78 71.59
CA GLY A 476 1.14 26.38 71.76
C GLY A 476 -0.04 25.46 71.43
N ILE A 477 0.23 24.16 71.33
CA ILE A 477 -0.76 23.16 70.93
C ILE A 477 -1.24 22.39 72.15
N ASN A 478 -2.54 22.47 72.49
CA ASN A 478 -3.12 21.61 73.50
C ASN A 478 -3.30 20.18 72.97
N LYS A 479 -2.60 19.20 73.56
CA LYS A 479 -2.68 17.76 73.21
C LYS A 479 -4.11 17.23 73.08
N THR A 480 -5.04 17.76 73.88
CA THR A 480 -6.46 17.35 73.86
C THR A 480 -7.17 17.79 72.58
N PHE A 481 -6.89 19.01 72.11
CA PHE A 481 -7.44 19.53 70.85
C PHE A 481 -7.01 18.65 69.69
N VAL A 482 -5.74 18.22 69.69
CA VAL A 482 -5.22 17.46 68.57
C VAL A 482 -5.65 16.01 68.58
N MET A 483 -5.63 15.36 69.75
CA MET A 483 -6.18 14.00 69.84
C MET A 483 -7.65 13.98 69.44
N GLY A 484 -8.40 15.07 69.67
CA GLY A 484 -9.75 15.25 69.13
C GLY A 484 -9.81 15.25 67.61
N GLN A 485 -8.93 15.98 66.92
CA GLN A 485 -8.90 16.06 65.45
C GLN A 485 -8.41 14.75 64.79
N LEU A 486 -7.34 14.15 65.32
CA LEU A 486 -6.78 12.88 64.85
C LEU A 486 -7.78 11.73 65.02
N ASN A 487 -8.42 11.62 66.19
CA ASN A 487 -9.31 10.50 66.48
C ASN A 487 -10.69 10.62 65.83
N SER A 488 -11.15 11.81 65.44
CA SER A 488 -12.49 11.97 64.86
C SER A 488 -12.47 11.93 63.33
N LYS A 489 -11.74 12.86 62.69
CA LYS A 489 -11.81 13.03 61.23
C LYS A 489 -10.82 12.14 60.50
N ILE A 490 -9.56 12.13 60.93
CA ILE A 490 -8.50 11.38 60.24
C ILE A 490 -8.70 9.88 60.39
N ALA A 491 -9.03 9.42 61.59
CA ALA A 491 -9.36 8.01 61.82
C ALA A 491 -10.44 7.51 60.85
N THR A 492 -11.52 8.27 60.68
CA THR A 492 -12.60 7.92 59.74
C THR A 492 -12.09 7.83 58.29
N TYR A 493 -11.24 8.77 57.84
CA TYR A 493 -10.64 8.69 56.49
C TYR A 493 -9.68 7.53 56.35
N VAL A 494 -8.87 7.23 57.37
CA VAL A 494 -7.94 6.10 57.35
C VAL A 494 -8.70 4.77 57.34
N ASP A 495 -9.72 4.61 58.19
CA ASP A 495 -10.54 3.40 58.24
C ASP A 495 -11.27 3.18 56.90
N THR A 496 -11.86 4.23 56.33
CA THR A 496 -12.49 4.16 55.01
C THR A 496 -11.47 3.82 53.93
N LEU A 497 -10.28 4.41 53.99
CA LEU A 497 -9.22 4.14 53.02
C LEU A 497 -8.79 2.67 53.05
N ILE A 498 -8.57 2.11 54.24
CA ILE A 498 -8.09 0.73 54.43
C ILE A 498 -9.19 -0.29 54.13
N LEU A 499 -10.39 -0.09 54.68
CA LEU A 499 -11.45 -1.11 54.66
C LEU A 499 -12.23 -1.10 53.34
N VAL A 500 -12.31 0.04 52.67
CA VAL A 500 -13.22 0.25 51.53
C VAL A 500 -12.46 0.61 50.26
N VAL A 501 -11.61 1.64 50.31
CA VAL A 501 -10.96 2.17 49.10
C VAL A 501 -9.82 1.27 48.62
N LEU A 502 -8.97 0.78 49.51
CA LEU A 502 -7.81 -0.04 49.15
C LEU A 502 -8.21 -1.32 48.38
N PRO A 503 -9.19 -2.13 48.85
CA PRO A 503 -9.61 -3.33 48.11
C PRO A 503 -10.25 -2.95 46.77
N THR A 504 -11.10 -1.92 46.75
CA THR A 504 -11.75 -1.44 45.52
C THR A 504 -10.70 -1.02 44.50
N GLN A 505 -9.71 -0.24 44.92
CA GLN A 505 -8.66 0.24 44.05
C GLN A 505 -7.84 -0.93 43.49
N SER A 506 -7.52 -1.95 44.29
CA SER A 506 -6.84 -3.16 43.81
C SER A 506 -7.61 -3.84 42.67
N VAL A 507 -8.95 -3.87 42.74
CA VAL A 507 -9.79 -4.42 41.66
C VAL A 507 -9.75 -3.52 40.42
N ILE A 508 -9.85 -2.19 40.59
CA ILE A 508 -9.71 -1.22 39.49
C ILE A 508 -8.36 -1.41 38.79
N GLN A 509 -7.27 -1.48 39.54
CA GLN A 509 -5.92 -1.64 39.02
C GLN A 509 -5.76 -2.95 38.25
N THR A 510 -6.27 -4.05 38.80
CA THR A 510 -6.22 -5.38 38.15
C THR A 510 -7.02 -5.40 36.86
N ARG A 511 -8.25 -4.85 36.87
CA ARG A 511 -9.09 -4.77 35.66
C ARG A 511 -8.50 -3.83 34.61
N ALA A 512 -7.91 -2.71 35.02
CA ALA A 512 -7.22 -1.79 34.11
C ALA A 512 -6.02 -2.47 33.43
N LEU A 513 -5.17 -3.16 34.21
CA LEU A 513 -4.06 -3.96 33.69
C LEU A 513 -4.54 -5.05 32.71
N GLN A 514 -5.59 -5.79 33.08
CA GLN A 514 -6.14 -6.85 32.26
C GLN A 514 -6.73 -6.29 30.95
N SER A 515 -7.54 -5.23 31.01
CA SER A 515 -8.10 -4.55 29.84
C SER A 515 -7.02 -4.07 28.89
N ILE A 516 -5.96 -3.44 29.42
CA ILE A 516 -4.80 -2.99 28.63
C ILE A 516 -4.11 -4.18 27.96
N SER A 517 -3.80 -5.22 28.74
CA SER A 517 -3.15 -6.45 28.25
C SER A 517 -3.97 -7.10 27.14
N ASP A 518 -5.26 -7.32 27.36
CA ASP A 518 -6.16 -8.00 26.43
C ASP A 518 -6.34 -7.19 25.15
N TYR A 519 -6.46 -5.86 25.25
CA TYR A 519 -6.48 -4.98 24.08
C TYR A 519 -5.21 -5.12 23.23
N PHE A 520 -4.02 -5.01 23.83
CA PHE A 520 -2.76 -5.07 23.07
C PHE A 520 -2.48 -6.47 22.53
N ASN A 521 -2.80 -7.53 23.28
CA ASN A 521 -2.70 -8.91 22.81
C ASN A 521 -3.63 -9.16 21.61
N ASN A 522 -4.85 -8.63 21.64
CA ASN A 522 -5.80 -8.71 20.53
C ASN A 522 -5.30 -7.94 19.29
N GLN A 523 -4.77 -6.72 19.46
CA GLN A 523 -4.19 -5.94 18.36
C GLN A 523 -2.97 -6.65 17.74
N GLN A 524 -2.10 -7.22 18.57
CA GLN A 524 -0.94 -7.99 18.12
C GLN A 524 -1.35 -9.26 17.37
N THR A 525 -2.38 -9.96 17.85
CA THR A 525 -2.93 -11.15 17.20
C THR A 525 -3.53 -10.79 15.85
N LEU A 526 -4.34 -9.73 15.78
CA LEU A 526 -4.92 -9.22 14.54
C LEU A 526 -3.82 -8.86 13.52
N LEU A 527 -2.78 -8.13 13.95
CA LEU A 527 -1.66 -7.77 13.10
C LEU A 527 -0.92 -9.00 12.56
N SER A 528 -0.74 -10.02 13.41
CA SER A 528 -0.11 -11.29 13.04
C SER A 528 -0.94 -12.07 12.02
N VAL A 529 -2.27 -12.11 12.19
CA VAL A 529 -3.20 -12.74 11.23
C VAL A 529 -3.18 -12.02 9.89
N ILE A 530 -3.27 -10.68 9.87
CA ILE A 530 -3.21 -9.87 8.65
C ILE A 530 -1.87 -10.10 7.93
N PHE A 531 -0.78 -10.22 8.69
CA PHE A 531 0.54 -10.51 8.13
C PHE A 531 0.65 -11.91 7.55
N ALA A 532 0.15 -12.93 8.24
CA ALA A 532 0.12 -14.30 7.72
C ALA A 532 -0.71 -14.40 6.44
N ALA A 533 -1.88 -13.73 6.40
CA ALA A 533 -2.71 -13.65 5.21
C ALA A 533 -1.99 -12.97 4.04
N TYR A 534 -1.33 -11.83 4.30
CA TYR A 534 -0.53 -11.12 3.30
C TYR A 534 0.62 -12.00 2.75
N LEU A 535 1.36 -12.69 3.61
CA LEU A 535 2.43 -13.61 3.19
C LEU A 535 1.88 -14.73 2.32
N THR A 536 0.74 -15.30 2.70
CA THR A 536 0.09 -16.37 1.93
C THR A 536 -0.33 -15.89 0.55
N VAL A 537 -0.99 -14.73 0.46
CA VAL A 537 -1.38 -14.13 -0.82
C VAL A 537 -0.15 -13.81 -1.67
N THR A 538 0.88 -13.23 -1.07
CA THR A 538 2.14 -12.88 -1.76
C THR A 538 2.84 -14.13 -2.30
N LEU A 539 2.90 -15.20 -1.51
CA LEU A 539 3.47 -16.48 -1.92
C LEU A 539 2.66 -17.11 -3.07
N LEU A 540 1.33 -17.13 -2.98
CA LEU A 540 0.47 -17.64 -4.05
C LEU A 540 0.64 -16.82 -5.36
N LEU A 541 0.70 -15.49 -5.26
CA LEU A 541 0.95 -14.62 -6.40
C LEU A 541 2.34 -14.85 -7.00
N ALA A 542 3.36 -15.05 -6.16
CA ALA A 542 4.72 -15.35 -6.62
C ALA A 542 4.78 -16.71 -7.33
N VAL A 543 4.19 -17.77 -6.76
CA VAL A 543 4.12 -19.10 -7.38
C VAL A 543 3.34 -19.04 -8.70
N TYR A 544 2.19 -18.37 -8.72
CA TYR A 544 1.41 -18.17 -9.94
C TYR A 544 2.20 -17.41 -11.01
N PHE A 545 2.90 -16.35 -10.62
CA PHE A 545 3.74 -15.57 -11.52
C PHE A 545 4.87 -16.43 -12.11
N VAL A 546 5.62 -17.15 -11.27
CA VAL A 546 6.71 -18.04 -11.71
C VAL A 546 6.18 -19.14 -12.63
N PHE A 547 5.06 -19.78 -12.28
CA PHE A 547 4.47 -20.83 -13.10
C PHE A 547 3.95 -20.30 -14.45
N SER A 548 3.21 -19.20 -14.43
CA SER A 548 2.72 -18.53 -15.65
C SER A 548 3.88 -18.11 -16.55
N MET A 549 4.93 -17.57 -15.95
CA MET A 549 6.14 -17.21 -16.67
C MET A 549 6.84 -18.44 -17.26
N TYR A 550 7.00 -19.51 -16.49
CA TYR A 550 7.60 -20.76 -16.95
C TYR A 550 6.84 -21.37 -18.14
N VAL A 551 5.51 -21.43 -18.07
CA VAL A 551 4.66 -21.92 -19.17
C VAL A 551 4.85 -21.04 -20.42
N LYS A 552 4.89 -19.72 -20.24
CA LYS A 552 5.09 -18.77 -21.34
C LYS A 552 6.47 -18.92 -21.97
N LEU A 553 7.51 -19.02 -21.15
CA LEU A 553 8.90 -19.26 -21.57
C LEU A 553 9.03 -20.57 -22.34
N ARG A 554 8.46 -21.65 -21.83
CA ARG A 554 8.45 -22.96 -22.49
C ARG A 554 7.74 -22.89 -23.84
N LYS A 555 6.61 -22.20 -23.94
CA LYS A 555 5.89 -21.99 -25.21
C LYS A 555 6.72 -21.19 -26.22
N GLU A 556 7.34 -20.10 -25.79
CA GLU A 556 8.18 -19.26 -26.66
C GLU A 556 9.45 -20.01 -27.11
N MET A 557 10.08 -20.79 -26.23
CA MET A 557 11.23 -21.64 -26.56
C MET A 557 10.84 -22.77 -27.52
N LEU A 558 9.71 -23.45 -27.30
CA LEU A 558 9.22 -24.49 -28.23
C LEU A 558 8.85 -23.90 -29.60
N ALA A 559 8.26 -22.71 -29.64
CA ALA A 559 7.97 -22.02 -30.90
C ALA A 559 9.26 -21.66 -31.65
N SER A 560 10.27 -21.16 -30.94
CA SER A 560 11.61 -20.90 -31.47
C SER A 560 12.25 -22.17 -32.04
N ASN A 561 12.21 -23.28 -31.31
CA ASN A 561 12.76 -24.55 -31.77
C ASN A 561 11.98 -25.10 -32.98
N ARG A 562 10.65 -24.99 -33.00
CA ARG A 562 9.84 -25.38 -34.17
C ARG A 562 10.16 -24.56 -35.40
N LEU A 563 10.46 -23.27 -35.24
CA LEU A 563 10.83 -22.41 -36.36
C LEU A 563 12.14 -22.87 -37.02
N LEU A 564 13.10 -23.36 -36.24
CA LEU A 564 14.34 -23.99 -36.75
C LEU A 564 14.05 -25.26 -37.56
N TYR A 565 13.13 -26.12 -37.11
CA TYR A 565 12.78 -27.36 -37.84
C TYR A 565 12.06 -27.13 -39.17
N ILE A 566 11.41 -25.98 -39.33
CA ILE A 566 10.70 -25.62 -40.56
C ILE A 566 11.68 -25.22 -41.67
N ILE A 567 12.88 -24.78 -41.31
CA ILE A 567 13.90 -24.37 -42.26
C ILE A 567 14.54 -25.64 -42.85
N ASP A 568 14.33 -25.85 -44.15
CA ASP A 568 14.87 -27.01 -44.86
C ASP A 568 16.38 -26.85 -45.06
N PHE A 569 17.17 -27.50 -44.19
CA PHE A 569 18.63 -27.43 -44.21
C PHE A 569 19.21 -27.80 -45.57
N GLU A 570 18.60 -28.71 -46.34
CA GLU A 570 19.08 -29.12 -47.66
C GLU A 570 18.98 -28.04 -48.72
N SER A 571 18.09 -27.06 -48.52
CA SER A 571 17.87 -25.97 -49.47
C SER A 571 18.71 -24.72 -49.22
N LEU A 572 19.45 -24.67 -48.12
CA LEU A 572 20.25 -23.51 -47.70
C LEU A 572 21.66 -23.56 -48.29
N GLN A 573 22.22 -22.38 -48.60
CA GLN A 573 23.64 -22.29 -48.97
C GLN A 573 24.54 -22.68 -47.79
N GLU A 574 25.74 -23.16 -48.10
CA GLU A 574 26.68 -23.68 -47.10
C GLU A 574 27.10 -22.61 -46.06
N ALA A 575 27.19 -21.34 -46.49
CA ALA A 575 27.43 -20.20 -45.60
C ALA A 575 26.27 -19.99 -44.60
N GLU A 576 25.02 -20.09 -45.05
CA GLU A 576 23.83 -19.93 -44.19
C GLU A 576 23.68 -21.12 -43.24
N ARG A 577 23.98 -22.35 -43.70
CA ARG A 577 24.07 -23.54 -42.85
C ARG A 577 25.06 -23.36 -41.71
N GLN A 578 26.26 -22.83 -41.99
CA GLN A 578 27.26 -22.59 -40.95
C GLN A 578 26.79 -21.56 -39.92
N ILE A 579 26.06 -20.51 -40.35
CA ILE A 579 25.49 -19.51 -39.42
C ILE A 579 24.41 -20.16 -38.54
N ILE A 580 23.52 -20.97 -39.10
CA ILE A 580 22.47 -21.68 -38.35
C ILE A 580 23.08 -22.70 -37.37
N LEU A 581 24.10 -23.45 -37.80
CA LEU A 581 24.83 -24.39 -36.95
C LEU A 581 25.55 -23.69 -35.81
N LYS A 582 26.20 -22.54 -36.08
CA LYS A 582 26.84 -21.72 -35.05
C LYS A 582 25.82 -21.16 -34.05
N PHE A 583 24.63 -20.79 -34.51
CA PHE A 583 23.52 -20.40 -33.64
C PHE A 583 23.04 -21.56 -32.76
N LEU A 584 22.88 -22.77 -33.31
CA LEU A 584 22.51 -23.99 -32.56
C LEU A 584 23.59 -24.45 -31.56
N MET A 585 24.87 -24.23 -31.86
CA MET A 585 25.97 -24.55 -30.94
C MET A 585 26.04 -23.59 -29.74
N ASN A 586 25.60 -22.34 -29.92
CA ASN A 586 25.64 -21.31 -28.88
C ASN A 586 24.44 -21.36 -27.89
N TYR A 587 23.37 -22.10 -28.18
CA TYR A 587 22.07 -22.02 -27.48
C TYR A 587 21.31 -23.34 -27.41
#